data_AF-A0A947SYA6-F1
#
_entry.id   AF-A0A947SYA6-F1
#
_cell.length_a   1.000
_cell.length_b   1.000
_cell.length_c   1.000
_cell.angle_alpha   90.00
_cell.angle_beta   90.00
_cell.angle_gamma   90.00
#
_symmetry.space_group_name_H-M   'P 1'
#
loop_
_entity.id
_entity.type
_entity.pdbx_description
1 polymer ?
#
loop_
_entity_poly.entity_id
_entity_poly.type
_entity_poly.pdbx_seq_one_letter_code
_entity_poly.pdbx_strand_id
1 'polypeptide(L)'
;MKKLSLAINLFIVFGISVELVLIMLGKLSADQLLISSGISGLVILVSVKLLKDTLMKLYGLSDSQKEEIKNELNVMEEIEAHIAWKLALQNYLDGKSKSDIRLDQIMRDDQCHLGKWLHGPALSYFGANNQGIEALTEQHSRLHTAAGFVVKNIQENNLPAAKRIMDGEVRKAFHELMTTLNVLNKVLIMK
;
A
#
# COMPACT_ATOMS: atom_id res chain seq x y z
N MET A 1 20.21 -16.57 -17.68
CA MET A 1 21.11 -15.92 -16.69
C MET A 1 20.49 -14.69 -16.02
N LYS A 2 19.86 -13.74 -16.75
CA LYS A 2 19.19 -12.55 -16.15
C LYS A 2 18.06 -12.86 -15.15
N LYS A 3 17.25 -13.90 -15.40
CA LYS A 3 16.17 -14.34 -14.48
C LYS A 3 16.69 -14.83 -13.12
N LEU A 4 17.91 -15.37 -13.07
CA LEU A 4 18.52 -15.89 -11.85
C LEU A 4 19.00 -14.74 -10.95
N SER A 5 19.55 -13.68 -11.55
CA SER A 5 20.00 -12.47 -10.84
C SER A 5 18.84 -11.65 -10.29
N LEU A 6 17.72 -11.53 -11.02
CA LEU A 6 16.52 -10.85 -10.54
C LEU A 6 15.88 -11.61 -9.38
N ALA A 7 15.81 -12.94 -9.50
CA ALA A 7 15.38 -13.78 -8.41
C ALA A 7 16.25 -13.47 -7.20
N ILE A 8 17.58 -13.64 -7.27
CA ILE A 8 18.56 -13.46 -6.17
C ILE A 8 18.45 -12.10 -5.48
N ASN A 9 18.24 -11.02 -6.22
CA ASN A 9 18.08 -9.68 -5.63
C ASN A 9 16.76 -9.50 -4.86
N LEU A 10 15.72 -10.29 -5.17
CA LEU A 10 14.47 -10.33 -4.41
C LEU A 10 14.64 -11.06 -3.06
N PHE A 11 15.63 -11.96 -2.93
CA PHE A 11 15.89 -12.77 -1.72
C PHE A 11 16.40 -11.92 -0.56
N ILE A 12 17.32 -11.01 -0.85
CA ILE A 12 18.02 -10.21 0.17
C ILE A 12 17.08 -9.14 0.73
N VAL A 13 16.15 -8.63 -0.09
CA VAL A 13 15.28 -7.51 0.28
C VAL A 13 14.08 -7.93 1.15
N PHE A 14 13.63 -9.19 1.05
CA PHE A 14 12.35 -9.62 1.65
C PHE A 14 12.45 -10.74 2.69
N GLY A 15 13.64 -11.27 2.99
CA GLY A 15 13.78 -12.32 4.02
C GLY A 15 12.95 -13.57 3.73
N ILE A 16 12.77 -13.90 2.44
CA ILE A 16 11.96 -15.02 2.00
C ILE A 16 12.72 -16.32 2.27
N SER A 17 12.09 -17.28 2.96
CA SER A 17 12.71 -18.56 3.31
C SER A 17 13.11 -19.34 2.05
N VAL A 18 14.21 -20.10 2.15
CA VAL A 18 14.80 -20.86 1.03
C VAL A 18 13.78 -21.84 0.41
N GLU A 19 12.77 -22.29 1.15
CA GLU A 19 11.73 -23.18 0.63
C GLU A 19 10.84 -22.52 -0.44
N LEU A 20 10.48 -21.24 -0.25
CA LEU A 20 9.64 -20.48 -1.20
C LEU A 20 10.33 -20.29 -2.56
N VAL A 21 11.66 -20.23 -2.56
CA VAL A 21 12.49 -20.09 -3.76
C VAL A 21 12.50 -21.37 -4.58
N LEU A 22 12.65 -22.50 -3.92
CA LEU A 22 12.72 -23.79 -4.60
C LEU A 22 11.40 -24.11 -5.30
N ILE A 23 10.27 -23.64 -4.77
CA ILE A 23 8.95 -23.73 -5.43
C ILE A 23 8.89 -22.85 -6.69
N MET A 24 9.35 -21.59 -6.61
CA MET A 24 9.35 -20.66 -7.74
C MET A 24 10.26 -21.11 -8.90
N LEU A 25 11.32 -21.87 -8.58
CA LEU A 25 12.20 -22.49 -9.57
C LEU A 25 11.70 -23.85 -10.08
N GLY A 26 10.53 -24.31 -9.64
CA GLY A 26 9.96 -25.62 -9.98
C GLY A 26 10.76 -26.81 -9.42
N LYS A 27 11.64 -26.56 -8.45
CA LYS A 27 12.50 -27.55 -7.80
C LYS A 27 11.87 -28.20 -6.56
N LEU A 28 10.74 -27.69 -6.09
CA LEU A 28 9.98 -28.21 -4.95
C LEU A 28 8.48 -28.21 -5.29
N SER A 29 7.78 -29.33 -5.09
CA SER A 29 6.32 -29.37 -5.25
C SER A 29 5.64 -28.82 -4.01
N ALA A 30 4.46 -28.21 -4.18
CA ALA A 30 3.69 -27.62 -3.07
C ALA A 30 3.37 -28.64 -1.96
N ASP A 31 3.28 -29.92 -2.32
CA ASP A 31 2.97 -31.03 -1.42
C ASP A 31 4.09 -31.28 -0.40
N GLN A 32 5.33 -30.92 -0.72
CA GLN A 32 6.48 -31.07 0.18
C GLN A 32 6.54 -29.99 1.28
N LEU A 33 5.73 -28.92 1.18
CA LEU A 33 5.64 -27.88 2.20
C LEU A 33 4.70 -28.27 3.36
N LEU A 34 3.73 -29.16 3.11
CA LEU A 34 2.75 -29.59 4.12
C LEU A 34 3.37 -30.37 5.29
N ILE A 35 4.61 -30.84 5.15
CA ILE A 35 5.26 -31.71 6.12
C ILE A 35 6.13 -30.94 7.14
N SER A 36 6.50 -29.67 6.90
CA SER A 36 7.50 -28.98 7.76
C SER A 36 7.00 -27.98 8.80
N SER A 37 5.73 -27.56 8.83
CA SER A 37 5.14 -26.89 10.02
C SER A 37 3.64 -26.61 9.84
N GLY A 38 2.81 -27.36 10.58
CA GLY A 38 1.35 -27.43 10.46
C GLY A 38 0.53 -26.16 10.77
N ILE A 39 1.11 -24.96 10.79
CA ILE A 39 0.38 -23.68 10.88
C ILE A 39 0.94 -22.65 9.88
N SER A 40 2.23 -22.74 9.51
CA SER A 40 2.89 -21.77 8.62
C SER A 40 2.51 -21.95 7.15
N GLY A 41 2.33 -23.20 6.70
CA GLY A 41 2.06 -23.50 5.28
C GLY A 41 0.76 -22.90 4.75
N LEU A 42 -0.33 -22.95 5.54
CA LEU A 42 -1.64 -22.43 5.09
C LEU A 42 -1.67 -20.90 5.08
N VAL A 43 -1.05 -20.25 6.08
CA VAL A 43 -0.95 -18.78 6.16
C VAL A 43 -0.05 -18.23 5.05
N ILE A 44 1.05 -18.92 4.73
CA ILE A 44 1.94 -18.56 3.63
C ILE A 44 1.25 -18.79 2.28
N LEU A 45 0.54 -19.91 2.07
CA LEU A 45 -0.16 -20.19 0.81
C LEU A 45 -1.32 -19.24 0.55
N VAL A 46 -2.10 -18.87 1.57
CA VAL A 46 -3.18 -17.87 1.44
C VAL A 46 -2.57 -16.51 1.12
N SER A 47 -1.50 -16.12 1.81
CA SER A 47 -0.79 -14.86 1.55
C SER A 47 -0.20 -14.83 0.14
N VAL A 48 0.42 -15.92 -0.32
CA VAL A 48 0.98 -16.05 -1.67
C VAL A 48 -0.10 -16.07 -2.74
N LYS A 49 -1.26 -16.69 -2.49
CA LYS A 49 -2.38 -16.68 -3.45
C LYS A 49 -3.03 -15.30 -3.55
N LEU A 50 -3.26 -14.61 -2.43
CA LEU A 50 -3.72 -13.23 -2.43
C LEU A 50 -2.72 -12.30 -3.13
N LEU A 51 -1.42 -12.47 -2.85
CA LEU A 51 -0.37 -11.72 -3.50
C LEU A 51 -0.34 -12.03 -5.00
N LYS A 52 -0.41 -13.30 -5.40
CA LYS A 52 -0.35 -13.73 -6.80
C LYS A 52 -1.57 -13.28 -7.60
N ASP A 53 -2.77 -13.30 -7.02
CA ASP A 53 -3.97 -12.84 -7.71
C ASP A 53 -3.97 -11.31 -7.82
N THR A 54 -3.56 -10.60 -6.77
CA THR A 54 -3.36 -9.14 -6.79
C THR A 54 -2.27 -8.74 -7.80
N LEU A 55 -1.16 -9.48 -7.84
CA LEU A 55 -0.06 -9.26 -8.78
C LEU A 55 -0.50 -9.61 -10.21
N MET A 56 -1.03 -10.80 -10.50
CA MET A 56 -1.46 -11.16 -11.86
C MET A 56 -2.54 -10.20 -12.40
N LYS A 57 -3.37 -9.60 -11.55
CA LYS A 57 -4.36 -8.58 -11.94
C LYS A 57 -3.73 -7.19 -12.19
N LEU A 58 -2.65 -6.83 -11.49
CA LEU A 58 -1.88 -5.60 -11.73
C LEU A 58 -0.93 -5.71 -12.94
N TYR A 59 -0.42 -6.92 -13.23
CA TYR A 59 0.48 -7.18 -14.36
C TYR A 59 -0.20 -7.23 -15.74
N GLY A 60 -1.52 -7.02 -15.81
CA GLY A 60 -2.28 -7.00 -17.07
C GLY A 60 -2.13 -5.71 -17.90
N LEU A 61 -1.36 -4.73 -17.42
CA LEU A 61 -1.13 -3.47 -18.13
C LEU A 61 -0.16 -3.64 -19.30
N SER A 62 -0.51 -3.07 -20.45
CA SER A 62 0.43 -2.90 -21.57
C SER A 62 1.53 -1.89 -21.20
N ASP A 63 2.66 -1.94 -21.90
CA ASP A 63 3.73 -0.95 -21.68
C ASP A 63 3.28 0.48 -22.00
N SER A 64 2.38 0.66 -22.98
CA SER A 64 1.80 1.98 -23.26
C SER A 64 0.95 2.49 -22.09
N GLN A 65 0.12 1.64 -21.50
CA GLN A 65 -0.69 1.99 -20.33
C GLN A 65 0.20 2.31 -19.13
N LYS A 66 1.29 1.56 -18.92
CA LYS A 66 2.26 1.88 -17.85
C LYS A 66 2.92 3.25 -18.06
N GLU A 67 3.28 3.62 -19.29
CA GLU A 67 3.83 4.95 -19.58
C GLU A 67 2.79 6.06 -19.37
N GLU A 68 1.55 5.87 -19.82
CA GLU A 68 0.44 6.80 -19.59
C GLU A 68 0.20 7.01 -18.08
N ILE A 69 0.08 5.92 -17.31
CA ILE A 69 -0.10 6.00 -15.86
C ILE A 69 1.08 6.72 -15.20
N LYS A 70 2.33 6.46 -15.60
CA LYS A 70 3.51 7.16 -15.03
C LYS A 70 3.53 8.65 -15.32
N ASN A 71 2.97 9.09 -16.45
CA ASN A 71 2.86 10.51 -16.78
C ASN A 71 1.78 11.22 -15.94
N GLU A 72 0.77 10.49 -15.49
CA GLU A 72 -0.31 11.02 -14.64
C GLU A 72 -0.03 10.88 -13.14
N LEU A 73 0.68 9.83 -12.74
CA LEU A 73 0.91 9.46 -11.35
C LEU A 73 2.36 9.05 -11.13
N ASN A 74 3.16 9.97 -10.60
CA ASN A 74 4.45 9.61 -10.03
C ASN A 74 4.27 9.00 -8.64
N VAL A 75 4.25 7.67 -8.55
CA VAL A 75 3.99 6.96 -7.29
C VAL A 75 4.99 7.30 -6.19
N MET A 76 6.24 7.62 -6.52
CA MET A 76 7.23 8.02 -5.52
C MET A 76 6.91 9.39 -4.92
N GLU A 77 6.46 10.35 -5.74
CA GLU A 77 6.01 11.65 -5.27
C GLU A 77 4.76 11.51 -4.37
N GLU A 78 3.84 10.60 -4.69
CA GLU A 78 2.69 10.33 -3.81
C GLU A 78 3.11 9.77 -2.46
N ILE A 79 4.07 8.83 -2.44
CA ILE A 79 4.61 8.27 -1.18
C ILE A 79 5.23 9.41 -0.34
N GLU A 80 6.06 10.26 -0.95
CA GLU A 80 6.71 11.38 -0.27
C GLU A 80 5.68 12.39 0.26
N ALA A 81 4.67 12.74 -0.55
CA ALA A 81 3.58 13.63 -0.15
C ALA A 81 2.81 13.10 1.07
N HIS A 82 2.51 11.80 1.10
CA HIS A 82 1.82 11.18 2.24
C HIS A 82 2.70 11.06 3.49
N ILE A 83 4.01 10.81 3.34
CA ILE A 83 4.97 10.86 4.46
C ILE A 83 4.99 12.27 5.07
N ALA A 84 5.14 13.30 4.23
CA ALA A 84 5.15 14.69 4.68
C ALA A 84 3.84 15.07 5.36
N TRP A 85 2.71 14.66 4.79
CA TRP A 85 1.38 14.89 5.36
C TRP A 85 1.20 14.23 6.73
N LYS A 86 1.61 12.96 6.89
CA LYS A 86 1.55 12.27 8.19
C LYS A 86 2.44 12.94 9.23
N LEU A 87 3.62 13.43 8.83
CA LEU A 87 4.50 14.19 9.73
C LEU A 87 3.85 15.52 10.14
N ALA A 88 3.16 16.21 9.23
CA ALA A 88 2.40 17.41 9.56
C ALA A 88 1.27 17.13 10.56
N LEU A 89 0.56 16.01 10.41
CA LEU A 89 -0.45 15.55 11.37
C LEU A 89 0.17 15.24 12.74
N GLN A 90 1.34 14.59 12.80
CA GLN A 90 2.06 14.36 14.05
C GLN A 90 2.46 15.68 14.71
N ASN A 91 2.96 16.64 13.94
CA ASN A 91 3.34 17.95 14.45
C ASN A 91 2.13 18.73 14.98
N TYR A 92 0.97 18.60 14.36
CA TYR A 92 -0.28 19.16 14.86
C TYR A 92 -0.68 18.53 16.20
N LEU A 93 -0.64 17.19 16.31
CA LEU A 93 -0.86 16.47 17.57
C LEU A 93 0.12 16.87 18.68
N ASP A 94 1.39 17.06 18.34
CA ASP A 94 2.46 17.44 19.27
C ASP A 94 2.41 18.94 19.68
N GLY A 95 1.48 19.73 19.12
CA GLY A 95 1.41 21.18 19.34
C GLY A 95 2.58 21.96 18.73
N LYS A 96 3.32 21.35 17.79
CA LYS A 96 4.46 21.94 17.07
C LYS A 96 4.04 22.73 15.82
N SER A 97 2.78 22.64 15.42
CA SER A 97 2.19 23.39 14.31
C SER A 97 1.17 24.39 14.82
N LYS A 98 1.20 25.62 14.29
CA LYS A 98 0.14 26.63 14.49
C LYS A 98 -0.94 26.58 13.42
N SER A 99 -0.73 25.80 12.35
CA SER A 99 -1.69 25.66 11.27
C SER A 99 -2.85 24.80 11.75
N ASP A 100 -4.06 25.35 11.70
CA ASP A 100 -5.26 24.60 12.00
C ASP A 100 -5.59 23.64 10.86
N ILE A 101 -5.79 22.36 11.21
CA ILE A 101 -6.16 21.34 10.24
C ILE A 101 -7.67 21.20 10.25
N ARG A 102 -8.26 21.43 9.08
CA ARG A 102 -9.71 21.37 8.87
C ARG A 102 -10.17 19.92 8.79
N LEU A 103 -11.04 19.50 9.73
CA LEU A 103 -11.59 18.14 9.80
C LEU A 103 -12.29 17.73 8.50
N ASP A 104 -13.08 18.65 7.93
CA ASP A 104 -13.83 18.45 6.69
C ASP A 104 -12.93 18.33 5.46
N GLN A 105 -11.69 18.81 5.51
CA GLN A 105 -10.72 18.69 4.43
C GLN A 105 -9.87 17.43 4.59
N ILE A 106 -9.39 17.13 5.80
CA ILE A 106 -8.51 15.98 6.02
C ILE A 106 -9.22 14.64 5.80
N MET A 107 -10.54 14.57 6.00
CA MET A 107 -11.33 13.37 5.74
C MET A 107 -11.64 13.14 4.26
N ARG A 108 -11.34 14.11 3.39
CA ARG A 108 -11.63 14.00 1.95
C ARG A 108 -10.51 13.26 1.24
N ASP A 109 -10.74 11.98 1.02
CA ASP A 109 -9.84 11.08 0.30
C ASP A 109 -9.87 11.26 -1.23
N ASP A 110 -10.66 12.21 -1.73
CA ASP A 110 -10.80 12.52 -3.15
C ASP A 110 -10.14 13.86 -3.56
N GLN A 111 -9.44 14.54 -2.63
CA GLN A 111 -8.88 15.87 -2.89
C GLN A 111 -7.35 15.91 -3.07
N CYS A 112 -6.62 14.97 -2.47
CA CYS A 112 -5.17 14.85 -2.71
C CYS A 112 -4.91 14.32 -4.14
N HIS A 113 -3.67 14.41 -4.62
CA HIS A 113 -3.34 14.01 -5.98
C HIS A 113 -3.62 12.52 -6.23
N LEU A 114 -3.11 11.63 -5.36
CA LEU A 114 -3.47 10.20 -5.36
C LEU A 114 -4.99 9.96 -5.30
N GLY A 115 -5.71 10.65 -4.42
CA GLY A 115 -7.16 10.52 -4.27
C GLY A 115 -7.92 10.85 -5.55
N LYS A 116 -7.58 11.99 -6.18
CA LYS A 116 -8.14 12.38 -7.48
C LYS A 116 -7.86 11.35 -8.57
N TRP A 117 -6.67 10.76 -8.55
CA TRP A 117 -6.29 9.72 -9.49
C TRP A 117 -7.10 8.43 -9.28
N LEU A 118 -7.24 7.97 -8.03
CA LEU A 118 -7.98 6.76 -7.65
C LEU A 118 -9.47 6.85 -7.98
N HIS A 119 -10.10 8.00 -7.68
CA HIS A 119 -11.52 8.24 -7.94
C HIS A 119 -11.82 8.64 -9.40
N GLY A 120 -10.82 8.73 -10.27
CA GLY A 120 -10.96 9.17 -11.65
C GLY A 120 -10.13 8.33 -12.63
N PRO A 121 -8.97 8.83 -13.10
CA PRO A 121 -8.16 8.16 -14.14
C PRO A 121 -7.90 6.66 -13.92
N ALA A 122 -7.63 6.22 -12.68
CA ALA A 122 -7.39 4.82 -12.35
C ALA A 122 -8.54 3.90 -12.83
N LEU A 123 -9.78 4.36 -12.73
CA LEU A 123 -10.96 3.58 -13.13
C LEU A 123 -11.00 3.34 -14.64
N SER A 124 -10.38 4.22 -15.44
CA SER A 124 -10.29 4.06 -16.91
C SER A 124 -9.24 3.01 -17.30
N TYR A 125 -8.11 2.95 -16.58
CA TYR A 125 -7.05 1.99 -16.86
C TYR A 125 -7.37 0.58 -16.38
N PHE A 126 -7.96 0.46 -15.18
CA PHE A 126 -8.14 -0.82 -14.51
C PHE A 126 -9.59 -1.33 -14.54
N GLY A 127 -10.56 -0.45 -14.78
CA GLY A 127 -11.98 -0.73 -14.68
C GLY A 127 -12.53 -0.52 -13.25
N ALA A 128 -13.78 -0.08 -13.15
CA ALA A 128 -14.42 0.24 -11.86
C ALA A 128 -14.56 -0.94 -10.89
N ASN A 129 -14.56 -2.18 -11.40
CA ASN A 129 -14.66 -3.40 -10.58
C ASN A 129 -13.29 -4.05 -10.32
N ASN A 130 -12.20 -3.32 -10.53
CA ASN A 130 -10.86 -3.85 -10.26
C ASN A 130 -10.59 -3.89 -8.76
N GLN A 131 -10.56 -5.09 -8.20
CA GLN A 131 -10.35 -5.31 -6.77
C GLN A 131 -9.03 -4.72 -6.22
N GLY A 132 -7.99 -4.57 -7.05
CA GLY A 132 -6.73 -3.98 -6.64
C GLY A 132 -6.83 -2.46 -6.46
N ILE A 133 -7.47 -1.78 -7.41
CA ILE A 133 -7.74 -0.33 -7.31
C ILE A 133 -8.80 -0.05 -6.24
N GLU A 134 -9.81 -0.90 -6.10
CA GLU A 134 -10.81 -0.81 -5.03
C GLU A 134 -10.14 -0.92 -3.65
N ALA A 135 -9.28 -1.92 -3.44
CA ALA A 135 -8.55 -2.08 -2.18
C ALA A 135 -7.59 -0.90 -1.90
N LEU A 136 -6.90 -0.38 -2.92
CA LEU A 136 -6.04 0.80 -2.76
C LEU A 136 -6.86 2.05 -2.38
N THR A 137 -8.03 2.23 -3.00
CA THR A 137 -8.97 3.32 -2.70
C THR A 137 -9.52 3.21 -1.28
N GLU A 138 -9.90 2.01 -0.84
CA GLU A 138 -10.36 1.76 0.53
C GLU A 138 -9.25 2.06 1.57
N GLN A 139 -8.03 1.57 1.33
CA GLN A 139 -6.87 1.85 2.20
C GLN A 139 -6.60 3.36 2.31
N HIS A 140 -6.68 4.07 1.19
CA HIS A 140 -6.52 5.51 1.14
C HIS A 140 -7.61 6.24 1.94
N SER A 141 -8.88 5.88 1.71
CA SER A 141 -10.03 6.44 2.42
C SER A 141 -9.96 6.20 3.94
N ARG A 142 -9.53 4.99 4.34
CA ARG A 142 -9.35 4.62 5.75
C ARG A 142 -8.25 5.44 6.43
N LEU A 143 -7.15 5.74 5.73
CA LEU A 143 -6.10 6.61 6.25
C LEU A 143 -6.62 8.04 6.50
N HIS A 144 -7.32 8.63 5.52
CA HIS A 144 -7.91 9.97 5.64
C HIS A 144 -8.95 10.04 6.77
N THR A 145 -9.79 9.01 6.88
CA THR A 145 -10.79 8.90 7.95
C THR A 145 -10.13 8.81 9.33
N ALA A 146 -9.12 7.95 9.49
CA ALA A 146 -8.37 7.82 10.75
C ALA A 146 -7.69 9.13 11.16
N ALA A 147 -7.10 9.84 10.19
CA ALA A 147 -6.50 11.15 10.42
C ALA A 147 -7.55 12.20 10.84
N GLY A 148 -8.75 12.16 10.25
CA GLY A 148 -9.89 12.96 10.72
C GLY A 148 -10.22 12.71 12.18
N PHE A 149 -10.24 11.45 12.62
CA PHE A 149 -10.47 11.15 14.05
C PHE A 149 -9.35 11.65 14.96
N VAL A 150 -8.09 11.70 14.49
CA VAL A 150 -7.00 12.36 15.24
C VAL A 150 -7.30 13.85 15.40
N VAL A 151 -7.60 14.55 14.31
CA VAL A 151 -7.91 15.99 14.32
C VAL A 151 -9.10 16.31 15.21
N LYS A 152 -10.19 15.55 15.08
CA LYS A 152 -11.38 15.70 15.92
C LYS A 152 -11.04 15.62 17.41
N ASN A 153 -10.27 14.60 17.82
CA ASN A 153 -9.90 14.44 19.22
C ASN A 153 -8.93 15.52 19.72
N ILE A 154 -8.06 16.07 18.85
CA ILE A 154 -7.24 17.24 19.20
C ILE A 154 -8.13 18.45 19.48
N GLN A 155 -9.09 18.73 18.59
CA GLN A 155 -10.03 19.85 18.71
C GLN A 155 -10.94 19.74 19.95
N GLU A 156 -11.28 18.51 20.35
CA GLU A 156 -12.03 18.20 21.58
C GLU A 156 -11.13 18.14 22.84
N ASN A 157 -9.85 18.50 22.76
CA ASN A 157 -8.83 18.41 23.83
C ASN A 157 -8.61 16.99 24.40
N ASN A 158 -8.99 15.95 23.66
CA ASN A 158 -8.78 14.55 24.02
C ASN A 158 -7.47 14.00 23.41
N LEU A 159 -6.34 14.57 23.83
CA LEU A 159 -5.01 14.16 23.36
C LEU A 159 -4.69 12.67 23.58
N PRO A 160 -5.10 12.01 24.69
CA PRO A 160 -4.87 10.57 24.85
C PRO A 160 -5.54 9.71 23.77
N ALA A 161 -6.77 10.06 23.37
CA ALA A 161 -7.45 9.36 22.29
C ALA A 161 -6.80 9.65 20.92
N ALA A 162 -6.46 10.92 20.66
CA ALA A 162 -5.78 11.31 19.43
C ALA A 162 -4.45 10.55 19.25
N LYS A 163 -3.63 10.46 20.32
CA LYS A 163 -2.38 9.70 20.32
C LYS A 163 -2.60 8.20 20.09
N ARG A 164 -3.62 7.61 20.70
CA ARG A 164 -3.98 6.20 20.50
C ARG A 164 -4.33 5.91 19.04
N ILE A 165 -5.10 6.80 18.41
CA ILE A 165 -5.50 6.67 17.00
C ILE A 165 -4.28 6.85 16.08
N MET A 166 -3.43 7.85 16.37
CA MET A 166 -2.19 8.11 15.62
C MET A 166 -1.23 6.91 15.68
N ASP A 167 -1.03 6.35 16.86
CA ASP A 167 -0.12 5.22 17.10
C ASP A 167 -0.70 3.87 16.66
N GLY A 168 -2.02 3.76 16.55
CA GLY A 168 -2.72 2.55 16.11
C GLY A 168 -3.20 2.66 14.67
N GLU A 169 -4.42 3.17 14.49
CA GLU A 169 -5.13 3.11 13.21
C GLU A 169 -4.42 3.88 12.08
N VAL A 170 -3.94 5.10 12.34
CA VAL A 170 -3.17 5.86 11.33
C VAL A 170 -1.89 5.12 10.96
N ARG A 171 -1.15 4.56 11.93
CA ARG A 171 0.06 3.79 11.66
C ARG A 171 -0.23 2.57 10.77
N LYS A 172 -1.29 1.82 11.08
CA LYS A 172 -1.70 0.63 10.34
C LYS A 172 -2.15 0.97 8.92
N ALA A 173 -3.11 1.89 8.78
CA ALA A 173 -3.63 2.31 7.47
C ALA A 173 -2.53 2.91 6.60
N PHE A 174 -1.62 3.71 7.18
CA PHE A 174 -0.48 4.26 6.47
C PHE A 174 0.46 3.17 5.94
N HIS A 175 0.80 2.17 6.77
CA HIS A 175 1.67 1.08 6.36
C HIS A 175 1.07 0.25 5.22
N GLU A 176 -0.24 -0.04 5.30
CA GLU A 176 -0.98 -0.75 4.26
C GLU A 176 -0.95 0.04 2.94
N LEU A 177 -1.28 1.33 2.98
CA LEU A 177 -1.24 2.21 1.80
C LEU A 177 0.17 2.25 1.17
N MET A 178 1.21 2.49 1.98
CA MET A 178 2.60 2.55 1.48
C MET A 178 3.03 1.22 0.86
N THR A 179 2.61 0.09 1.42
CA THR A 179 2.92 -1.23 0.88
C THR A 179 2.31 -1.41 -0.51
N THR A 180 1.02 -1.07 -0.65
CA THR A 180 0.31 -1.18 -1.93
C THR A 180 0.87 -0.22 -2.98
N LEU A 181 1.19 1.03 -2.62
CA LEU A 181 1.84 1.99 -3.51
C LEU A 181 3.21 1.50 -3.98
N ASN A 182 4.01 0.89 -3.10
CA ASN A 182 5.29 0.30 -3.50
C ASN A 182 5.12 -0.87 -4.48
N VAL A 183 4.07 -1.68 -4.32
CA VAL A 183 3.73 -2.74 -5.29
C VAL A 183 3.33 -2.14 -6.63
N LEU A 184 2.46 -1.12 -6.63
CA LEU A 184 2.05 -0.41 -7.84
C LEU A 184 3.27 0.20 -8.57
N ASN A 185 4.14 0.91 -7.86
CA ASN A 185 5.36 1.48 -8.44
C ASN A 185 6.22 0.42 -9.11
N LYS A 186 6.43 -0.74 -8.46
CA LYS A 186 7.18 -1.86 -9.03
C LYS A 186 6.55 -2.39 -10.32
N VAL A 187 5.22 -2.52 -10.36
CA VAL A 187 4.50 -2.96 -11.56
C VAL A 187 4.68 -1.97 -12.71
N LEU A 188 4.63 -0.66 -12.43
CA LEU A 188 4.76 0.39 -13.43
C LEU A 188 6.18 0.53 -14.02
N ILE A 189 7.22 0.22 -13.24
CA ILE A 189 8.62 0.29 -13.71
C ILE A 189 9.13 -1.02 -14.32
N MET A 190 8.43 -2.13 -14.12
CA MET A 190 8.84 -3.43 -14.64
C MET A 190 8.52 -3.56 -16.13
N LYS A 191 9.59 -3.78 -16.91
CA LYS A 191 9.56 -4.17 -18.33
C LYS A 191 9.27 -5.66 -18.50
#